data_AF-A0A917YU28-F1
#
_entry.id   AF-A0A917YU28-F1
#
_cell.length_a   1.000
_cell.length_b   1.000
_cell.length_c   1.000
_cell.angle_alpha   90.00
_cell.angle_beta   90.00
_cell.angle_gamma   90.00
#
_symmetry.space_group_name_H-M   'P 1'
#
loop_
_entity.id
_entity.type
_entity.pdbx_description
1 polymer ?
#
loop_
_entity_poly.entity_id
_entity_poly.type
_entity_poly.pdbx_seq_one_letter_code
_entity_poly.pdbx_strand_id
1 'polypeptide(L)'
;MFKEGNTYTVLKDGVMIGHINGDELIITTSNNLLYRIDVDEIYTISIPTDFVGEMDGLTGRDIHGNVLFELELVGASTNYGTTDC
;
A
#
# COMPACT_ATOMS: atom_id res chain seq x y z
N MET A 1 1.87 -1.61 -10.76
CA MET A 1 1.97 -3.01 -10.30
C MET A 1 2.99 -3.04 -9.17
N PHE A 2 2.60 -3.60 -8.03
CA PHE A 2 3.46 -3.81 -6.87
C PHE A 2 4.70 -4.62 -7.30
N LYS A 3 5.87 -4.23 -6.80
CA LYS A 3 7.12 -4.94 -7.04
C LYS A 3 7.81 -5.12 -5.71
N GLU A 4 7.95 -6.37 -5.32
CA GLU A 4 8.69 -6.75 -4.12
C GLU A 4 10.12 -6.16 -4.17
N GLY A 5 10.59 -5.65 -3.04
CA GLY A 5 11.89 -5.00 -2.91
C GLY A 5 11.90 -3.49 -3.18
N ASN A 6 10.82 -2.92 -3.74
CA ASN A 6 10.64 -1.47 -3.78
C ASN A 6 10.13 -0.94 -2.44
N THR A 7 10.56 0.27 -2.08
CA THR A 7 9.98 1.01 -0.96
C THR A 7 8.78 1.83 -1.44
N TYR A 8 7.64 1.63 -0.79
CA TYR A 8 6.41 2.39 -1.05
C TYR A 8 6.02 3.20 0.18
N THR A 9 5.66 4.46 -0.05
CA THR A 9 4.89 5.26 0.90
C THR A 9 3.45 4.78 0.87
N VAL A 10 2.84 4.60 2.04
CA VAL A 10 1.44 4.22 2.16
C VAL A 10 0.64 5.43 2.57
N LEU A 11 -0.38 5.74 1.78
CA LEU A 11 -1.30 6.84 2.01
C LEU A 11 -2.69 6.32 2.34
N LYS A 12 -3.37 7.02 3.23
CA LYS A 12 -4.82 6.87 3.44
C LYS A 12 -5.43 8.26 3.44
N ASP A 13 -6.44 8.45 2.60
CA ASP A 13 -7.10 9.74 2.41
C ASP A 13 -6.09 10.87 2.10
N GLY A 14 -5.05 10.55 1.31
CA GLY A 14 -3.97 11.49 0.94
C GLY A 14 -2.93 11.78 2.03
N VAL A 15 -3.03 11.15 3.20
CA VAL A 15 -2.09 11.32 4.31
C VAL A 15 -1.14 10.12 4.38
N MET A 16 0.17 10.38 4.42
CA MET A 16 1.17 9.33 4.66
C MET A 16 0.97 8.72 6.06
N ILE A 17 0.68 7.43 6.10
CA ILE A 17 0.48 6.67 7.33
C ILE A 17 1.60 5.67 7.59
N GLY A 18 2.46 5.36 6.62
CA GLY A 18 3.46 4.33 6.78
C GLY A 18 4.26 4.02 5.52
N HIS A 19 4.93 2.86 5.54
CA HIS A 19 5.67 2.32 4.39
C HIS A 19 5.60 0.80 4.36
N ILE A 20 5.81 0.22 3.17
CA ILE A 20 5.96 -1.23 2.99
C ILE A 20 7.44 -1.60 3.02
N ASN A 21 7.77 -2.65 3.77
CA ASN A 21 9.08 -3.28 3.78
C ASN A 21 8.92 -4.79 3.53
N GLY A 22 9.27 -5.26 2.33
CA GLY A 22 9.01 -6.65 1.93
C GLY A 22 7.50 -6.93 1.83
N ASP A 23 7.02 -7.88 2.61
CA ASP A 23 5.61 -8.29 2.72
C ASP A 23 4.87 -7.63 3.91
N GLU A 24 5.53 -6.72 4.64
CA GLU A 24 5.01 -6.09 5.85
C GLU A 24 4.67 -4.61 5.66
N LEU A 25 3.46 -4.21 6.06
CA LEU A 25 3.08 -2.80 6.20
C LEU A 25 3.40 -2.27 7.59
N ILE A 26 4.25 -1.25 7.67
CA ILE A 26 4.64 -0.57 8.91
C ILE A 26 3.97 0.81 8.98
N ILE A 27 3.02 0.99 9.91
CA ILE A 27 2.32 2.27 10.12
C ILE A 27 3.06 3.14 11.15
N THR A 28 3.48 4.34 10.75
CA THR A 28 4.28 5.27 11.56
C THR A 28 3.51 5.91 12.71
N THR A 29 2.19 6.08 12.59
CA THR A 29 1.38 6.81 13.59
C THR A 29 1.08 6.00 14.85
N SER A 30 1.23 4.67 14.81
CA SER A 30 0.94 3.79 15.95
C SER A 30 2.00 2.72 16.22
N ASN A 31 3.02 2.57 15.35
CA ASN A 31 3.97 1.45 15.35
C ASN A 31 3.31 0.06 15.40
N ASN A 32 2.02 -0.03 15.09
CA ASN A 32 1.32 -1.29 15.02
C ASN A 32 1.39 -1.81 13.59
N LEU A 33 1.90 -3.02 13.46
CA LEU A 33 1.75 -3.82 12.26
C LEU A 33 0.24 -4.06 12.07
N LEU A 34 -0.28 -3.85 10.85
CA LEU A 34 -1.73 -3.90 10.59
C LEU A 34 -2.10 -4.88 9.49
N TYR A 35 -1.28 -4.95 8.43
CA TYR A 35 -1.54 -5.84 7.30
C TYR A 35 -0.28 -6.57 6.84
N ARG A 36 -0.48 -7.80 6.33
CA ARG A 36 0.49 -8.53 5.52
C ARG A 36 0.06 -8.48 4.06
N ILE A 37 1.02 -8.33 3.16
CA ILE A 37 0.80 -8.30 1.72
C ILE A 37 1.43 -9.55 1.11
N ASP A 38 0.62 -10.39 0.48
CA ASP A 38 1.10 -11.54 -0.29
C ASP A 38 0.70 -11.35 -1.75
N VAL A 39 1.67 -10.95 -2.58
CA VAL A 39 1.46 -10.64 -4.00
C VAL A 39 0.38 -9.56 -4.19
N ASP A 40 -0.86 -9.97 -4.48
CA ASP A 40 -2.01 -9.10 -4.74
C ASP A 40 -3.02 -9.12 -3.58
N GLU A 41 -2.76 -9.86 -2.52
CA GLU A 41 -3.69 -10.11 -1.43
C GLU A 41 -3.26 -9.38 -0.15
N ILE A 42 -4.25 -8.85 0.58
CA ILE A 42 -4.06 -8.09 1.81
C ILE A 42 -4.73 -8.84 2.94
N TYR A 43 -3.97 -9.12 3.98
CA TYR A 43 -4.43 -9.85 5.15
C TYR A 43 -4.29 -9.02 6.42
N THR A 44 -5.27 -9.10 7.34
CA THR A 44 -5.14 -8.55 8.69
C THR A 44 -4.33 -9.46 9.58
N ILE A 45 -3.51 -8.90 10.47
CA ILE A 45 -2.71 -9.68 11.43
C ILE A 45 -3.35 -9.80 12.82
N SER A 46 -4.50 -9.14 13.03
CA SER A 46 -5.09 -8.98 14.38
C SER A 46 -5.77 -10.24 14.94
N ILE A 47 -6.03 -11.23 14.09
CA ILE A 47 -6.59 -12.58 14.38
C ILE A 47 -5.96 -13.52 13.28
N PRO A 48 -6.14 -14.86 13.20
CA PRO A 48 -5.36 -15.64 12.23
C PRO A 48 -5.51 -15.01 10.85
N THR A 49 -4.39 -14.82 10.16
CA THR A 49 -4.23 -13.98 8.97
C THR A 49 -5.42 -14.04 8.01
N ASP A 50 -6.39 -13.14 8.20
CA ASP A 50 -7.68 -13.17 7.49
C ASP A 50 -7.60 -12.24 6.30
N PHE A 51 -8.08 -12.72 5.15
CA PHE A 51 -8.15 -11.91 3.93
C PHE A 51 -9.10 -10.73 4.14
N VAL A 52 -8.64 -9.51 3.85
CA VAL A 52 -9.43 -8.29 3.97
C VAL A 52 -9.59 -7.56 2.65
N GLY A 53 -8.78 -7.87 1.64
CA GLY A 53 -8.80 -7.13 0.38
C GLY A 53 -7.72 -7.51 -0.62
N GLU A 54 -7.79 -6.89 -1.81
CA GLU A 54 -6.83 -7.06 -2.90
C GLU A 54 -6.04 -5.78 -3.17
N MET A 55 -4.86 -5.91 -3.74
CA MET A 55 -3.99 -4.83 -4.20
C MET A 55 -3.99 -4.76 -5.73
N ASP A 56 -4.86 -3.90 -6.28
CA ASP A 56 -4.88 -3.64 -7.72
C ASP A 56 -3.83 -2.59 -8.08
N GLY A 57 -2.64 -3.08 -8.44
CA GLY A 57 -1.60 -2.32 -9.12
C GLY A 57 -0.85 -1.29 -8.26
N LEU A 58 -1.56 -0.50 -7.44
CA LEU A 58 -1.11 0.56 -6.53
C LEU A 58 -2.13 0.86 -5.41
N THR A 59 -3.34 0.28 -5.43
CA THR A 59 -4.39 0.57 -4.43
C THR A 59 -4.86 -0.72 -3.76
N GLY A 60 -4.93 -0.72 -2.42
CA GLY A 60 -5.55 -1.79 -1.64
C GLY A 60 -7.05 -1.54 -1.46
N ARG A 61 -7.90 -2.54 -1.73
CA ARG A 61 -9.36 -2.46 -1.62
C ARG A 61 -9.94 -3.64 -0.86
N ASP A 62 -10.97 -3.41 -0.06
CA ASP A 62 -11.71 -4.49 0.59
C ASP A 62 -12.65 -5.24 -0.37
N ILE A 63 -13.27 -6.33 0.10
CA ILE A 63 -14.23 -7.14 -0.67
C ILE A 63 -15.48 -6.39 -1.13
N HIS A 64 -15.76 -5.21 -0.58
CA HIS A 64 -16.87 -4.35 -0.97
C HIS A 64 -16.41 -3.19 -1.88
N GLY A 65 -15.12 -3.13 -2.22
CA GLY A 65 -14.51 -2.12 -3.07
C GLY A 65 -14.04 -0.85 -2.35
N ASN A 66 -14.17 -0.78 -1.02
CA ASN A 66 -13.69 0.38 -0.26
C ASN A 66 -12.17 0.43 -0.28
N VAL A 67 -11.61 1.62 -0.46
CA VAL A 67 -10.15 1.81 -0.44
C VAL A 67 -9.64 1.66 0.99
N LEU A 68 -8.72 0.71 1.19
CA LEU A 68 -8.00 0.52 2.45
C LEU A 68 -6.84 1.51 2.55
N PHE A 69 -6.03 1.60 1.48
CA PHE A 69 -4.88 2.49 1.34
C PHE A 69 -4.40 2.57 -0.12
N GLU A 70 -3.57 3.56 -0.41
CA GLU A 70 -2.91 3.80 -1.70
C GLU A 70 -1.39 3.76 -1.52
N LEU A 71 -0.68 3.33 -2.56
CA LEU A 71 0.77 3.24 -2.58
C LEU A 71 1.38 4.26 -3.55
N GLU A 72 2.42 4.93 -3.08
CA GLU A 72 3.26 5.81 -3.89
C GLU A 72 4.70 5.33 -3.84
N LEU A 73 5.34 5.16 -5.00
CA LEU A 73 6.73 4.73 -5.06
C LEU A 73 7.64 5.83 -4.53
N VAL A 74 8.47 5.50 -3.52
CA VAL A 74 9.41 6.48 -2.95
C VAL A 74 10.44 6.87 -4.02
N GLY A 75 10.49 8.17 -4.35
CA GLY A 75 11.40 8.70 -5.36
C GLY A 75 10.86 8.66 -6.80
N ALA A 76 9.61 8.25 -7.02
CA ALA A 76 8.90 8.55 -8.25
C ALA A 76 8.43 10.00 -8.23
N SER A 77 9.36 10.94 -8.39
CA SER A 77 9.00 12.29 -8.80
C SER A 77 8.19 12.15 -10.09
N THR A 78 6.86 12.29 -10.01
CA THR A 78 6.01 12.39 -11.19
C THR A 78 6.33 13.72 -11.86
N ASN A 79 7.36 13.73 -12.71
CA ASN A 79 7.43 14.70 -13.78
C ASN A 79 6.34 14.35 -14.79
N TYR A 80 5.07 14.62 -14.47
CA TYR A 80 4.08 14.95 -15.48
C TYR A 80 4.38 16.38 -15.96
N GLY A 81 5.55 16.54 -16.58
CA GLY A 81 5.89 17.68 -17.40
C GLY A 81 5.57 17.29 -18.83
N THR A 82 4.35 17.61 -19.26
CA THR A 82 4.06 17.93 -20.66
C THR A 82 5.24 18.76 -21.20
N THR A 83 5.84 18.41 -22.33
CA THR A 83 5.43 18.97 -23.63
C THR A 83 6.10 18.13 -24.73
N ASP A 84 5.29 17.44 -25.53
CA ASP A 84 5.64 17.18 -26.93
C ASP A 84 5.69 18.54 -27.66
N CYS A 85 6.87 18.92 -28.13
CA CYS A 85 7.13 19.92 -29.17
C CYS A 85 8.48 19.59 -29.84
#